data_AF-A0A2I2KN24-F1
#
_entry.id   AF-A0A2I2KN24-F1
#
_cell.length_a   1.000
_cell.length_b   1.000
_cell.length_c   1.000
_cell.angle_alpha   90.00
_cell.angle_beta   90.00
_cell.angle_gamma   90.00
#
_symmetry.space_group_name_H-M   'P 1'
#
loop_
_entity.id
_entity.type
_entity.pdbx_description
1 polymer ?
#
loop_
_entity_poly.entity_id
_entity_poly.type
_entity_poly.pdbx_seq_one_letter_code
_entity_poly.pdbx_strand_id
1 'polypeptide(L)' 'MASIRDEAITAAMEITNPQDKAHQLTTIIRHMLPATSATLVEAAADAARQIVDPARRSAALEALHKATGGQ' A
#
# COMPACT_ATOMS: atom_id res chain seq x y z
N MET A 1 -17.17 11.67 -11.84
CA MET A 1 -15.96 12.38 -11.41
C MET A 1 -15.21 11.45 -10.48
N ALA A 2 -14.05 10.92 -10.89
CA ALA A 2 -13.19 10.20 -9.97
C ALA A 2 -12.73 11.18 -8.88
N SER A 3 -12.72 10.75 -7.62
CA SER A 3 -12.18 11.60 -6.56
C SER A 3 -10.66 11.58 -6.64
N ILE A 4 -9.98 12.62 -6.12
CA ILE A 4 -8.50 12.65 -5.99
C ILE A 4 -7.98 11.37 -5.30
N ARG A 5 -8.80 10.76 -4.43
CA ARG A 5 -8.60 9.43 -3.84
C ARG A 5 -8.43 8.32 -4.88
N ASP A 6 -9.37 8.19 -5.81
CA ASP A 6 -9.36 7.15 -6.84
C ASP A 6 -8.19 7.35 -7.79
N GLU A 7 -7.85 8.60 -8.10
CA GLU A 7 -6.67 8.94 -8.91
C GLU A 7 -5.37 8.54 -8.20
N ALA A 8 -5.24 8.83 -6.90
CA ALA A 8 -4.07 8.43 -6.11
C ALA A 8 -3.91 6.90 -6.03
N ILE A 9 -5.02 6.17 -5.85
CA ILE A 9 -5.01 4.69 -5.85
C ILE A 9 -4.60 4.17 -7.22
N THR A 10 -5.19 4.70 -8.30
CA THR A 10 -4.89 4.28 -9.67
C THR A 10 -3.41 4.51 -9.99
N ALA A 11 -2.91 5.72 -9.73
CA ALA A 11 -1.51 6.06 -9.94
C ALA A 11 -0.57 5.15 -9.14
N ALA A 12 -0.92 4.82 -7.89
CA ALA A 12 -0.14 3.88 -7.08
C ALA A 12 -0.19 2.44 -7.63
N MET A 13 -1.31 2.01 -8.22
CA MET A 13 -1.44 0.68 -8.83
C MET A 13 -0.60 0.53 -10.11
N GLU A 14 -0.42 1.61 -10.87
CA GLU A 14 0.39 1.67 -12.09
C GLU A 14 1.91 1.65 -11.82
N ILE A 15 2.33 1.87 -10.57
CA ILE A 15 3.75 1.78 -10.20
C ILE A 15 4.28 0.36 -10.46
N THR A 16 5.33 0.27 -11.26
CA THR A 16 5.98 -1.01 -11.59
C THR A 16 7.01 -1.45 -10.57
N ASN A 17 7.65 -0.51 -9.86
CA ASN A 17 8.59 -0.83 -8.79
C ASN A 17 7.83 -1.31 -7.54
N PRO A 18 7.99 -2.57 -7.10
CA PRO A 18 7.19 -3.14 -6.01
C PRO A 18 7.39 -2.40 -4.69
N GLN A 19 8.60 -1.88 -4.45
CA GLN A 19 8.89 -1.10 -3.25
C GLN A 19 8.15 0.24 -3.22
N ASP A 20 8.17 1.00 -4.32
CA ASP A 20 7.39 2.25 -4.42
C ASP A 20 5.90 1.97 -4.34
N LYS A 21 5.42 0.94 -5.03
CA LYS A 21 4.02 0.55 -5.03
C LYS A 21 3.53 0.24 -3.62
N ALA A 22 4.25 -0.62 -2.90
CA ALA A 22 3.93 -0.96 -1.51
C ALA A 22 3.94 0.28 -0.61
N HIS A 23 4.93 1.15 -0.78
CA HIS A 23 5.06 2.38 0.01
C HIS A 23 3.90 3.36 -0.23
N GLN A 24 3.57 3.63 -1.49
CA GLN A 24 2.48 4.54 -1.85
C GLN A 24 1.13 4.00 -1.41
N LEU A 25 0.84 2.73 -1.70
CA LEU A 25 -0.42 2.11 -1.26
C LEU A 25 -0.54 2.11 0.27
N THR A 26 0.54 1.81 1.01
CA THR A 26 0.55 1.89 2.48
C THR A 26 0.28 3.30 3.00
N THR A 27 0.83 4.32 2.34
CA THR A 27 0.62 5.73 2.69
C THR A 27 -0.83 6.13 2.45
N ILE A 28 -1.41 5.72 1.32
CA ILE A 28 -2.82 5.96 1.01
C ILE A 28 -3.72 5.28 2.05
N ILE A 29 -3.45 4.01 2.37
CA ILE A 29 -4.18 3.25 3.41
C ILE A 29 -4.18 4.02 4.72
N ARG A 30 -3.01 4.45 5.21
CA ARG A 30 -2.86 5.18 6.49
C ARG A 30 -3.74 6.43 6.56
N HIS A 31 -3.87 7.18 5.47
CA HIS A 31 -4.69 8.39 5.42
C HIS A 31 -6.17 8.12 5.18
N MET A 32 -6.55 6.89 4.84
CA MET A 32 -7.92 6.50 4.54
C MET A 32 -8.60 5.71 5.65
N LEU A 33 -7.93 5.37 6.76
CA LEU A 33 -8.64 4.74 7.88
C LEU A 33 -9.68 5.69 8.49
N PRO A 34 -10.85 5.15 8.88
CA PRO A 34 -11.23 3.73 8.86
C PRO A 34 -11.86 3.22 7.53
N ALA A 35 -11.99 4.06 6.51
CA ALA A 35 -12.64 3.74 5.23
C ALA A 35 -11.74 3.00 4.20
N THR A 36 -10.76 2.22 4.66
CA THR A 36 -9.85 1.50 3.75
C THR A 36 -10.48 0.20 3.24
N SER A 37 -10.44 -0.02 1.93
CA SER A 37 -10.92 -1.25 1.29
C SER A 37 -9.94 -2.41 1.46
N ALA A 38 -10.43 -3.62 1.71
CA ALA A 38 -9.62 -4.85 1.79
C ALA A 38 -8.77 -5.07 0.52
N THR A 39 -9.31 -4.74 -0.66
CA THR A 39 -8.59 -4.82 -1.95
C THR A 39 -7.33 -3.96 -1.97
N LEU A 40 -7.36 -2.78 -1.35
CA LEU A 40 -6.21 -1.87 -1.32
C LEU A 40 -5.11 -2.43 -0.42
N VAL A 41 -5.50 -3.00 0.73
CA VAL A 41 -4.59 -3.67 1.66
C VAL A 41 -3.94 -4.88 1.00
N GLU A 42 -4.72 -5.70 0.30
CA GLU A 42 -4.20 -6.84 -0.47
C GLU A 42 -3.21 -6.40 -1.55
N ALA A 43 -3.51 -5.34 -2.30
CA ALA A 43 -2.61 -4.81 -3.32
C ALA A 43 -1.29 -4.30 -2.72
N ALA A 44 -1.33 -3.65 -1.55
CA ALA A 44 -0.13 -3.22 -0.84
C ALA A 44 0.69 -4.42 -0.32
N ALA A 45 0.01 -5.45 0.18
CA ALA A 45 0.65 -6.68 0.67
C ALA A 45 1.31 -7.46 -0.47
N ASP A 46 0.64 -7.58 -1.61
CA ASP A 46 1.19 -8.22 -2.81
C ASP A 46 2.45 -7.49 -3.29
N ALA A 47 2.37 -6.16 -3.45
CA ALA A 47 3.52 -5.35 -3.82
C ALA A 47 4.69 -5.51 -2.83
N ALA A 48 4.42 -5.54 -1.52
CA ALA A 48 5.45 -5.77 -0.51
C ALA A 48 6.07 -7.18 -0.64
N ARG A 49 5.28 -8.21 -0.97
CA ARG A 49 5.77 -9.58 -1.21
C ARG A 49 6.62 -9.71 -2.46
N GLN A 50 6.40 -8.87 -3.47
CA GLN A 50 7.19 -8.81 -4.70
C GLN A 50 8.55 -8.14 -4.52
N ILE A 51 8.82 -7.49 -3.37
CA ILE A 51 10.13 -6.92 -3.08
C ILE A 51 11.17 -8.04 -2.93
N VAL A 52 12.19 -8.01 -3.78
CA VAL A 52 13.26 -9.01 -3.84
C VAL A 52 14.14 -9.01 -2.58
N ASP A 53 14.44 -7.82 -2.06
CA ASP A 53 15.25 -7.68 -0.85
C ASP A 53 14.41 -8.05 0.39
N PRO A 54 14.84 -9.04 1.20
CA PRO A 54 14.06 -9.54 2.32
C PRO A 54 13.92 -8.52 3.46
N ALA A 55 14.93 -7.68 3.69
CA ALA A 55 14.87 -6.65 4.73
C ALA A 55 13.85 -5.56 4.34
N ARG A 56 13.86 -5.13 3.07
CA ARG A 56 12.88 -4.17 2.55
C ARG A 56 11.47 -4.75 2.50
N ARG A 57 11.33 -6.04 2.16
CA ARG A 57 10.05 -6.75 2.20
C ARG A 57 9.47 -6.76 3.61
N SER A 58 10.26 -7.12 4.62
CA SER A 58 9.82 -7.09 6.02
C SER A 58 9.37 -5.69 6.44
N ALA A 59 10.19 -4.68 6.15
CA ALA A 59 9.89 -3.29 6.47
C ALA A 59 8.58 -2.78 5.81
N ALA A 60 8.33 -3.16 4.55
CA ALA A 60 7.09 -2.81 3.85
C ALA A 60 5.86 -3.49 4.46
N LEU A 61 5.95 -4.77 4.81
CA LEU A 61 4.86 -5.50 5.47
C LEU A 61 4.57 -4.97 6.88
N GLU A 62 5.59 -4.61 7.65
CA GLU A 62 5.42 -3.97 8.96
C GLU A 62 4.77 -2.58 8.83
N ALA A 63 5.17 -1.80 7.83
CA ALA A 63 4.58 -0.50 7.55
C ALA A 63 3.10 -0.64 7.18
N LEU A 64 2.75 -1.65 6.37
CA LEU A 64 1.37 -1.97 6.03
C LEU A 64 0.57 -2.37 7.26
N HIS A 65 1.10 -3.24 8.11
CA HIS A 65 0.45 -3.68 9.34
C HIS A 65 0.13 -2.50 10.26
N LYS A 66 1.11 -1.60 10.47
CA LYS A 66 0.90 -0.35 11.23
C LYS A 66 -0.16 0.53 10.59
N ALA A 67 -0.19 0.62 9.26
CA ALA A 67 -1.19 1.40 8.55
C ALA A 67 -2.60 0.81 8.73
N THR A 68 -2.78 -0.52 8.71
CA THR A 68 -4.11 -1.14 8.79
C THR A 68 -4.67 -1.29 10.21
N GLY A 69 -4.06 -0.66 11.21
CA GLY A 69 -4.52 -0.76 12.60
C GLY A 69 -3.71 -1.72 13.46
N GLY A 70 -2.38 -1.78 13.24
CA GLY A 70 -1.45 -2.24 14.26
C GLY A 70 -1.43 -1.27 15.44
N GLN A 71 -2.49 -1.31 16.25
CA GLN A 71 -2.53 -0.84 17.63
C GLN A 71 -2.23 -2.02 18.56
#